data_AF-A0A2N5IYC0-F1
#
_entry.id   AF-A0A2N5IYC0-F1
#
_cell.length_a   1.000
_cell.length_b   1.000
_cell.length_c   1.000
_cell.angle_alpha   90.00
_cell.angle_beta   90.00
_cell.angle_gamma   90.00
#
_symmetry.space_group_name_H-M   'P 1'
#
loop_
_entity.id
_entity.type
_entity.pdbx_description
1 polymer ?
#
loop_
_entity_poly.entity_id
_entity_poly.type
_entity_poly.pdbx_seq_one_letter_code
_entity_poly.pdbx_strand_id
1 'polypeptide(L)'
;MTDETMTTDETTDAAVTSDAAVTADATATETAAVDAVEGAADATAADGVADAAADTPDAPHVEPLTATYERLRHSTDSAELHEFARRPLPDRSEQAAFSRATALLEAVAGNPHTPEEDRVFLASTMPFPNVLVKLSEDASPAVREAVAANADDKNWLVGRLTKDDVAAVRDKALRNKRTSWKMRLEGAQDPDMDVDTLDFLSRLGVELEPDANVVLSSMVRRAVALNPNASQEILERLSSDSSDEVVHAARRRLAQ
;
A
#
# COMPACT_ATOMS: atom_id res chain seq x y z
N MET A 1 -62.39 21.12 -42.39
CA MET A 1 -61.25 20.31 -41.91
C MET A 1 -60.24 21.32 -41.38
N THR A 2 -60.51 21.84 -40.17
CA THR A 2 -59.91 21.40 -38.88
C THR A 2 -58.44 21.81 -38.88
N ASP A 3 -58.02 22.79 -38.09
CA ASP A 3 -57.89 22.59 -36.65
C ASP A 3 -58.04 23.87 -35.82
N GLU A 4 -58.61 23.69 -34.62
CA GLU A 4 -58.94 24.71 -33.63
C GLU A 4 -57.71 25.07 -32.77
N THR A 5 -57.43 26.36 -32.64
CA THR A 5 -56.66 26.90 -31.52
C THR A 5 -57.65 27.48 -30.51
N MET A 6 -57.77 26.86 -29.33
CA MET A 6 -58.42 27.51 -28.19
C MET A 6 -57.63 27.25 -26.90
N THR A 7 -57.27 28.38 -26.31
CA THR A 7 -56.57 28.63 -25.04
C THR A 7 -57.49 28.37 -23.83
N THR A 8 -56.86 28.36 -22.64
CA THR A 8 -57.33 28.66 -21.26
C THR A 8 -57.89 27.53 -20.40
N ASP A 9 -57.16 27.18 -19.33
CA ASP A 9 -57.47 27.42 -17.90
C ASP A 9 -56.33 26.78 -17.08
N GLU A 10 -55.44 27.49 -16.38
CA GLU A 10 -55.57 28.21 -15.10
C GLU A 10 -55.91 27.33 -13.88
N THR A 11 -55.25 27.65 -12.75
CA THR A 11 -55.47 27.19 -11.34
C THR A 11 -54.86 25.81 -10.97
N THR A 12 -54.16 25.57 -9.85
CA THR A 12 -54.09 26.24 -8.54
C THR A 12 -52.89 25.71 -7.72
N ASP A 13 -52.27 26.61 -6.95
CA ASP A 13 -51.89 26.53 -5.52
C ASP A 13 -50.77 25.67 -4.89
N ALA A 14 -50.29 26.25 -3.78
CA ALA A 14 -49.55 25.76 -2.62
C ALA A 14 -48.04 25.46 -2.81
N ALA A 15 -47.09 26.33 -2.47
CA ALA A 15 -46.78 27.03 -1.20
C ALA A 15 -46.26 26.12 -0.07
N VAL A 16 -45.10 26.53 0.49
CA VAL A 16 -44.66 26.40 1.91
C VAL A 16 -44.14 25.00 2.32
N THR A 17 -43.02 24.77 3.02
CA THR A 17 -41.90 25.53 3.60
C THR A 17 -40.80 24.54 4.04
N SER A 18 -39.59 25.06 4.17
CA SER A 18 -38.45 24.59 4.98
C SER A 18 -38.78 24.06 6.39
N ASP A 19 -37.99 23.11 6.92
CA ASP A 19 -37.25 23.29 8.19
C ASP A 19 -36.16 22.22 8.43
N ALA A 20 -35.21 22.56 9.30
CA ALA A 20 -33.95 21.92 9.62
C ALA A 20 -33.97 21.06 10.92
N ALA A 21 -32.75 20.72 11.40
CA ALA A 21 -32.35 20.10 12.69
C ALA A 21 -32.22 18.55 12.70
N VAL A 22 -31.02 17.97 12.81
CA VAL A 22 -30.11 17.82 13.99
C VAL A 22 -30.68 16.89 15.06
N THR A 23 -30.02 15.75 15.31
CA THR A 23 -29.55 15.31 16.64
C THR A 23 -28.57 14.15 16.55
N ALA A 24 -27.55 14.22 17.41
CA ALA A 24 -26.59 13.17 17.73
C ALA A 24 -27.20 12.17 18.73
N ASP A 25 -26.65 10.95 18.80
CA ASP A 25 -26.65 10.19 20.04
C ASP A 25 -25.36 9.38 20.18
N ALA A 26 -24.87 9.34 21.41
CA ALA A 26 -23.66 8.68 21.87
C ALA A 26 -24.06 7.70 22.98
N THR A 27 -23.29 6.63 23.16
CA THR A 27 -23.07 5.81 24.37
C THR A 27 -22.79 4.36 23.93
N ALA A 28 -22.18 3.46 24.70
CA ALA A 28 -21.19 3.46 25.77
C ALA A 28 -20.88 1.96 25.99
N THR A 29 -19.64 1.68 26.34
CA THR A 29 -19.08 0.38 26.76
C THR A 29 -19.83 -0.23 27.95
N GLU A 30 -20.02 -1.56 28.04
CA GLU A 30 -19.72 -2.32 29.28
C GLU A 30 -19.79 -3.87 29.19
N THR A 31 -18.74 -4.48 29.76
CA THR A 31 -18.67 -5.69 30.62
C THR A 31 -18.85 -7.13 30.14
N ALA A 32 -17.85 -7.89 30.61
CA ALA A 32 -17.70 -9.34 30.68
C ALA A 32 -18.66 -10.02 31.67
N ALA A 33 -18.89 -11.32 31.46
CA ALA A 33 -19.21 -12.25 32.53
C ALA A 33 -18.55 -13.61 32.24
N VAL A 34 -17.74 -14.01 33.21
CA VAL A 34 -17.12 -15.32 33.46
C VAL A 34 -18.19 -16.32 33.89
N ASP A 35 -18.00 -17.60 33.55
CA ASP A 35 -18.50 -18.67 34.40
C ASP A 35 -17.51 -19.85 34.39
N ALA A 36 -17.24 -20.35 35.59
CA ALA A 36 -16.27 -21.39 35.90
C ALA A 36 -17.01 -22.57 36.54
N VAL A 37 -16.66 -23.80 36.18
CA VAL A 37 -16.95 -24.99 37.01
C VAL A 37 -15.73 -25.91 36.98
N GLU A 38 -15.11 -26.07 38.15
CA GLU A 38 -14.10 -27.09 38.47
C GLU A 38 -14.73 -28.46 38.74
N GLY A 39 -13.96 -29.54 38.57
CA GLY A 39 -14.37 -30.88 39.05
C GLY A 39 -13.42 -32.04 38.74
N ALA A 40 -12.30 -32.10 39.49
CA ALA A 40 -11.59 -33.27 40.05
C ALA A 40 -11.29 -34.57 39.25
N ALA A 41 -9.98 -34.83 39.12
CA ALA A 41 -9.19 -36.05 39.40
C ALA A 41 -9.77 -37.48 39.17
N ASP A 42 -9.05 -38.31 38.41
CA ASP A 42 -8.27 -39.47 38.92
C ASP A 42 -7.43 -40.12 37.78
N ALA A 43 -6.52 -41.00 38.17
CA ALA A 43 -5.22 -41.29 37.57
C ALA A 43 -5.13 -42.45 36.56
N THR A 44 -3.90 -42.57 36.05
CA THR A 44 -3.16 -43.79 35.64
C THR A 44 -3.11 -44.19 34.16
N ALA A 45 -1.92 -44.76 33.87
CA ALA A 45 -1.53 -45.64 32.77
C ALA A 45 -0.82 -44.97 31.57
N ALA A 46 0.49 -45.16 31.61
CA ALA A 46 1.43 -45.09 30.51
C ALA A 46 0.95 -45.85 29.25
N ASP A 47 1.25 -45.30 28.08
CA ASP A 47 1.99 -46.07 27.10
C ASP A 47 2.88 -45.15 26.28
N GLY A 48 4.15 -45.53 26.17
CA GLY A 48 5.14 -44.80 25.38
C GLY A 48 5.01 -45.19 23.92
N VAL A 49 4.94 -44.20 23.04
CA VAL A 49 5.26 -44.42 21.63
C VAL A 49 6.53 -43.61 21.36
N ALA A 50 7.65 -44.28 21.57
CA ALA A 50 8.88 -43.94 20.88
C ALA A 50 8.60 -44.07 19.39
N ASP A 51 8.59 -42.95 18.68
CA ASP A 51 8.56 -42.95 17.22
C ASP A 51 9.92 -43.47 16.75
N ALA A 52 9.97 -44.78 16.56
CA ALA A 52 11.11 -45.47 15.99
C ALA A 52 11.21 -45.06 14.52
N ALA A 53 12.14 -44.14 14.24
CA ALA A 53 12.58 -43.83 12.89
C ALA A 53 12.98 -45.13 12.18
N ALA A 54 12.12 -45.58 11.27
CA ALA A 54 12.42 -46.63 10.33
C ALA A 54 13.40 -46.07 9.29
N ASP A 55 14.67 -46.40 9.48
CA ASP A 55 15.76 -46.15 8.54
C ASP A 55 15.44 -46.87 7.21
N THR A 56 14.94 -46.09 6.24
CA THR A 56 14.63 -46.57 4.89
C THR A 56 15.70 -45.96 3.97
N PRO A 57 16.65 -46.73 3.42
CA PRO A 57 17.90 -46.14 2.89
C PRO A 57 17.79 -45.45 1.52
N ASP A 58 16.60 -45.15 1.01
CA ASP A 58 16.43 -44.66 -0.37
C ASP A 58 15.22 -43.71 -0.58
N ALA A 59 14.73 -43.08 0.48
CA ALA A 59 13.85 -41.93 0.32
C ALA A 59 14.73 -40.68 0.06
N PRO A 60 14.46 -39.86 -0.98
CA PRO A 60 15.21 -38.63 -1.17
C PRO A 60 15.10 -37.80 0.13
N HIS A 61 16.23 -37.50 0.75
CA HIS A 61 16.30 -36.66 1.95
C HIS A 61 15.84 -35.24 1.58
N VAL A 62 14.53 -35.01 1.62
CA VAL A 62 13.96 -33.68 1.50
C VAL A 62 14.19 -32.99 2.83
N GLU A 63 15.17 -32.08 2.86
CA GLU A 63 15.45 -31.25 4.02
C GLU A 63 14.16 -30.52 4.46
N PRO A 64 13.78 -30.61 5.75
CA PRO A 64 12.59 -29.93 6.26
C PRO A 64 12.66 -28.42 5.96
N LEU A 65 11.52 -27.82 5.59
CA LEU A 65 11.44 -26.39 5.27
C LEU A 65 12.05 -25.52 6.38
N THR A 66 11.74 -25.82 7.64
CA THR A 66 12.28 -25.08 8.79
C THR A 66 13.80 -25.14 8.86
N ALA A 67 14.42 -26.28 8.54
CA ALA A 67 15.87 -26.41 8.55
C ALA A 67 16.52 -25.57 7.44
N THR A 68 16.01 -25.65 6.21
CA THR A 68 16.50 -24.81 5.10
C THR A 68 16.24 -23.32 5.39
N TYR A 69 15.08 -22.97 5.94
CA TYR A 69 14.72 -21.58 6.25
C TYR A 69 15.68 -20.97 7.28
N GLU A 70 15.90 -21.63 8.42
CA GLU A 70 16.80 -21.12 9.45
C GLU A 70 18.25 -21.07 8.98
N ARG A 71 18.68 -22.04 8.16
CA ARG A 71 19.98 -22.01 7.50
C ARG A 71 20.13 -20.77 6.62
N LEU A 72 19.18 -20.49 5.72
CA LEU A 72 19.24 -19.31 4.85
C LEU A 72 19.13 -18.00 5.64
N ARG A 73 18.32 -17.96 6.69
CA ARG A 73 18.16 -16.76 7.54
C ARG A 73 19.46 -16.33 8.22
N HIS A 74 20.33 -17.30 8.55
CA HIS A 74 21.59 -17.08 9.25
C HIS A 74 22.83 -17.34 8.39
N SER A 75 22.65 -17.67 7.11
CA SER A 75 23.76 -17.94 6.20
C SER A 75 24.60 -16.67 6.02
N THR A 76 25.92 -16.87 5.96
CA THR A 76 26.89 -15.84 5.58
C THR A 76 27.42 -16.08 4.16
N ASP A 77 26.97 -17.16 3.51
CA ASP A 77 27.32 -17.49 2.14
C ASP A 77 26.44 -16.69 1.18
N SER A 78 26.99 -15.59 0.69
CA SER A 78 26.30 -14.71 -0.27
C SER A 78 26.00 -15.42 -1.60
N ALA A 79 26.79 -16.42 -2.01
CA ALA A 79 26.56 -17.13 -3.27
C ALA A 79 25.36 -18.08 -3.15
N GLU A 80 25.21 -18.75 -2.02
CA GLU A 80 24.00 -19.54 -1.70
C GLU A 80 22.76 -18.65 -1.69
N LEU A 81 22.82 -17.51 -1.00
CA LEU A 81 21.70 -16.56 -0.91
C LEU A 81 21.32 -16.01 -2.29
N HIS A 82 22.33 -15.67 -3.11
CA HIS A 82 22.14 -15.27 -4.51
C HIS A 82 21.39 -16.33 -5.32
N GLU A 83 21.80 -17.60 -5.21
CA GLU A 83 21.17 -18.70 -5.93
C GLU A 83 19.68 -18.81 -5.59
N PHE A 84 19.33 -18.74 -4.30
CA PHE A 84 17.94 -18.77 -3.87
C PHE A 84 17.15 -17.53 -4.31
N ALA A 85 17.74 -16.34 -4.27
CA ALA A 85 17.07 -15.11 -4.70
C ALA A 85 16.73 -15.11 -6.20
N ARG A 86 17.61 -15.69 -7.03
CA ARG A 86 17.47 -15.72 -8.49
C ARG A 86 16.76 -16.96 -9.04
N ARG A 87 16.50 -17.96 -8.18
CA ARG A 87 15.84 -19.19 -8.59
C ARG A 87 14.42 -18.90 -9.12
N PRO A 88 14.06 -19.38 -10.32
CA PRO A 88 12.71 -19.27 -10.83
C PRO A 88 11.71 -19.91 -9.85
N LEU A 89 10.58 -19.24 -9.65
CA LEU A 89 9.51 -19.77 -8.82
C LEU A 89 8.89 -21.01 -9.49
N PRO A 90 8.52 -22.05 -8.71
CA PRO A 90 7.72 -23.16 -9.21
C PRO A 90 6.39 -22.69 -9.80
N ASP A 91 5.72 -23.57 -10.56
CA ASP A 91 4.38 -23.29 -11.06
C ASP A 91 3.41 -23.08 -9.88
N ARG A 92 2.48 -22.13 -10.02
CA ARG A 92 1.48 -21.82 -8.97
C ARG A 92 0.52 -22.99 -8.71
N SER A 93 0.33 -23.89 -9.66
CA SER A 93 -0.44 -25.13 -9.49
C SER A 93 0.23 -26.10 -8.51
N GLU A 94 1.56 -26.04 -8.36
CA GLU A 94 2.32 -26.83 -7.40
C GLU A 94 2.36 -26.13 -6.03
N GLN A 95 1.21 -26.03 -5.38
CA GLN A 95 1.01 -25.21 -4.18
C GLN A 95 2.06 -25.44 -3.08
N ALA A 96 2.45 -26.68 -2.81
CA ALA A 96 3.44 -27.01 -1.78
C ALA A 96 4.85 -26.50 -2.15
N ALA A 97 5.29 -26.72 -3.40
CA ALA A 97 6.59 -26.26 -3.87
C ALA A 97 6.63 -24.73 -3.95
N PHE A 98 5.56 -24.11 -4.46
CA PHE A 98 5.42 -22.66 -4.52
C PHE A 98 5.48 -22.04 -3.12
N SER A 99 4.70 -22.56 -2.16
CA SER A 99 4.69 -22.08 -0.78
C SER A 99 6.05 -22.26 -0.08
N ARG A 100 6.74 -23.38 -0.35
CA ARG A 100 8.11 -23.60 0.15
C ARG A 100 9.06 -22.55 -0.43
N ALA A 101 9.02 -22.30 -1.74
CA ALA A 101 9.90 -21.35 -2.40
C ALA A 101 9.68 -19.92 -1.89
N THR A 102 8.44 -19.48 -1.72
CA THR A 102 8.13 -18.13 -1.21
C THR A 102 8.57 -17.95 0.24
N ALA A 103 8.42 -18.98 1.09
CA ALA A 103 8.94 -18.95 2.46
C ALA A 103 10.46 -18.81 2.49
N LEU A 104 11.18 -19.53 1.62
CA LEU A 104 12.64 -19.41 1.54
C LEU A 104 13.09 -18.05 1.02
N LEU A 105 12.39 -17.46 0.05
CA LEU A 105 12.65 -16.07 -0.37
C LEU A 105 12.47 -15.07 0.77
N GLU A 106 11.52 -15.31 1.67
CA GLU A 106 11.34 -14.47 2.86
C GLU A 106 12.56 -14.53 3.81
N ALA A 107 13.21 -15.70 3.94
CA ALA A 107 14.44 -15.84 4.71
C ALA A 107 15.60 -15.09 4.04
N VAL A 108 15.76 -15.28 2.73
CA VAL A 108 16.81 -14.65 1.91
C VAL A 108 16.66 -13.12 1.88
N ALA A 109 15.46 -12.62 1.66
CA ALA A 109 15.18 -11.17 1.65
C ALA A 109 15.48 -10.51 3.00
N GLY A 110 15.26 -11.22 4.11
CA GLY A 110 15.55 -10.73 5.46
C GLY A 110 17.00 -10.90 5.90
N ASN A 111 17.86 -11.52 5.08
CA ASN A 111 19.25 -11.76 5.44
C ASN A 111 20.16 -10.60 4.97
N PRO A 112 20.88 -9.92 5.88
CA PRO A 112 21.81 -8.84 5.54
C PRO A 112 22.99 -9.25 4.63
N HIS A 113 23.34 -10.54 4.60
CA HIS A 113 24.40 -11.09 3.74
C HIS A 113 23.94 -11.39 2.31
N THR A 114 22.63 -11.32 2.04
CA THR A 114 22.12 -11.41 0.66
C THR A 114 22.63 -10.19 -0.11
N PRO A 115 23.26 -10.36 -1.29
CA PRO A 115 23.78 -9.24 -2.07
C PRO A 115 22.72 -8.16 -2.32
N GLU A 116 23.12 -6.89 -2.30
CA GLU A 116 22.17 -5.77 -2.42
C GLU A 116 21.41 -5.82 -3.75
N GLU A 117 22.08 -6.16 -4.84
CA GLU A 117 21.48 -6.33 -6.15
C GLU A 117 20.38 -7.41 -6.18
N ASP A 118 20.46 -8.41 -5.32
CA ASP A 118 19.47 -9.47 -5.20
C ASP A 118 18.30 -9.02 -4.33
N ARG A 119 18.57 -8.28 -3.24
CA ARG A 119 17.51 -7.66 -2.44
C ARG A 119 16.72 -6.63 -3.25
N VAL A 120 17.38 -5.81 -4.07
CA VAL A 120 16.74 -4.90 -5.03
C VAL A 120 15.92 -5.67 -6.06
N PHE A 121 16.45 -6.78 -6.59
CA PHE A 121 15.73 -7.64 -7.53
C PHE A 121 14.45 -8.20 -6.90
N LEU A 122 14.53 -8.75 -5.68
CA LEU A 122 13.38 -9.28 -4.95
C LEU A 122 12.37 -8.16 -4.66
N ALA A 123 12.83 -7.00 -4.18
CA ALA A 123 12.00 -5.83 -3.91
C ALA A 123 11.24 -5.35 -5.15
N SER A 124 11.87 -5.40 -6.33
CA SER A 124 11.28 -4.90 -7.59
C SER A 124 10.33 -5.90 -8.27
N THR A 125 10.50 -7.20 -8.03
CA THR A 125 9.86 -8.25 -8.85
C THR A 125 8.90 -9.14 -8.09
N MET A 126 9.06 -9.29 -6.78
CA MET A 126 8.25 -10.24 -6.01
C MET A 126 6.93 -9.60 -5.59
N PRO A 127 5.79 -10.28 -5.80
CA PRO A 127 4.47 -9.77 -5.43
C PRO A 127 4.07 -10.11 -3.99
N PHE A 128 5.00 -10.65 -3.19
CA PHE A 128 4.69 -11.29 -1.91
C PHE A 128 4.80 -10.30 -0.74
N PRO A 129 3.71 -10.03 -0.01
CA PRO A 129 3.75 -9.07 1.09
C PRO A 129 4.82 -9.38 2.14
N ASN A 130 5.00 -10.64 2.54
CA ASN A 130 5.98 -10.99 3.59
C ASN A 130 7.42 -10.67 3.17
N VAL A 131 7.75 -10.80 1.88
CA VAL A 131 9.06 -10.46 1.32
C VAL A 131 9.21 -8.93 1.29
N LEU A 132 8.22 -8.23 0.74
CA LEU A 132 8.25 -6.77 0.62
C LEU A 132 8.28 -6.06 1.99
N VAL A 133 7.61 -6.62 3.01
CA VAL A 133 7.65 -6.07 4.37
C VAL A 133 9.06 -6.08 4.94
N LYS A 134 9.79 -7.21 4.82
CA LYS A 134 11.18 -7.27 5.29
C LYS A 134 12.07 -6.28 4.55
N LEU A 135 11.92 -6.21 3.23
CA LEU A 135 12.72 -5.30 2.39
C LEU A 135 12.34 -3.82 2.58
N SER A 136 11.13 -3.52 3.07
CA SER A 136 10.72 -2.15 3.39
C SER A 136 11.45 -1.56 4.60
N GLU A 137 12.12 -2.40 5.39
CA GLU A 137 12.92 -2.02 6.56
C GLU A 137 14.42 -2.20 6.29
N ASP A 138 14.81 -2.46 5.02
CA ASP A 138 16.20 -2.68 4.64
C ASP A 138 17.08 -1.46 4.94
N ALA A 139 18.33 -1.70 5.33
CA ALA A 139 19.29 -0.63 5.60
C ALA A 139 19.62 0.18 4.33
N SER A 140 19.65 -0.45 3.15
CA SER A 140 19.91 0.23 1.88
C SER A 140 18.65 1.00 1.43
N PRO A 141 18.74 2.33 1.21
CA PRO A 141 17.65 3.09 0.63
C PRO A 141 17.27 2.64 -0.78
N ALA A 142 18.22 2.09 -1.55
CA ALA A 142 17.94 1.60 -2.90
C ALA A 142 16.98 0.39 -2.88
N VAL A 143 17.11 -0.48 -1.88
CA VAL A 143 16.18 -1.61 -1.67
C VAL A 143 14.79 -1.09 -1.28
N ARG A 144 14.71 -0.13 -0.35
CA ARG A 144 13.41 0.45 0.06
C ARG A 144 12.74 1.23 -1.07
N GLU A 145 13.50 1.97 -1.88
CA GLU A 145 13.01 2.63 -3.09
C GLU A 145 12.45 1.61 -4.09
N ALA A 146 13.12 0.46 -4.26
CA ALA A 146 12.62 -0.62 -5.11
C ALA A 146 11.30 -1.20 -4.61
N VAL A 147 11.12 -1.37 -3.29
CA VAL A 147 9.83 -1.76 -2.70
C VAL A 147 8.77 -0.69 -3.01
N ALA A 148 9.11 0.59 -2.80
CA ALA A 148 8.20 1.70 -3.06
C ALA A 148 7.77 1.80 -4.54
N ALA A 149 8.62 1.38 -5.48
CA ALA A 149 8.33 1.34 -6.91
C ALA A 149 7.46 0.13 -7.34
N ASN A 150 7.35 -0.90 -6.50
CA ASN A 150 6.75 -2.17 -6.88
C ASN A 150 5.22 -2.02 -7.09
N ALA A 151 4.73 -2.46 -8.26
CA ALA A 151 3.32 -2.34 -8.63
C ALA A 151 2.38 -3.33 -7.90
N ASP A 152 2.94 -4.42 -7.39
CA ASP A 152 2.23 -5.45 -6.63
C ASP A 152 2.14 -5.13 -5.13
N ASP A 153 2.78 -4.03 -4.71
CA ASP A 153 2.76 -3.56 -3.34
C ASP A 153 1.32 -3.24 -2.86
N LYS A 154 1.14 -3.19 -1.55
CA LYS A 154 -0.13 -2.89 -0.90
C LYS A 154 -0.15 -1.44 -0.47
N ASN A 155 -1.33 -0.81 -0.56
CA ASN A 155 -1.56 0.57 -0.16
C ASN A 155 -1.01 0.87 1.27
N TRP A 156 -1.21 -0.06 2.22
CA TRP A 156 -0.71 0.13 3.58
C TRP A 156 0.83 0.11 3.68
N LEU A 157 1.52 -0.64 2.83
CA LEU A 157 2.98 -0.72 2.84
C LEU A 157 3.59 0.49 2.12
N VAL A 158 3.03 0.86 0.97
CA VAL A 158 3.38 2.13 0.30
C VAL A 158 3.15 3.32 1.23
N GLY A 159 2.07 3.33 1.99
CA GLY A 159 1.77 4.37 2.99
C GLY A 159 2.78 4.45 4.15
N ARG A 160 3.50 3.36 4.44
CA ARG A 160 4.67 3.40 5.34
C ARG A 160 5.83 4.09 4.62
N LEU A 161 6.11 3.73 3.38
CA LEU A 161 7.23 4.24 2.58
C LEU A 161 7.07 5.71 2.16
N THR A 162 5.85 6.25 2.10
CA THR A 162 5.64 7.71 1.96
C THR A 162 6.16 8.51 3.15
N LYS A 163 6.51 7.84 4.25
CA LYS A 163 7.06 8.43 5.49
C LYS A 163 8.49 7.97 5.75
N ASP A 164 9.17 7.42 4.74
CA ASP A 164 10.58 7.01 4.85
C ASP A 164 11.47 8.22 5.14
N ASP A 165 12.56 8.01 5.88
CA ASP A 165 13.52 9.07 6.19
C ASP A 165 14.23 9.59 4.93
N VAL A 166 14.38 8.75 3.89
CA VAL A 166 15.04 9.11 2.63
C VAL A 166 14.03 9.66 1.62
N ALA A 167 14.29 10.87 1.15
CA ALA A 167 13.42 11.59 0.20
C ALA A 167 13.12 10.76 -1.06
N ALA A 168 14.14 10.15 -1.69
CA ALA A 168 13.96 9.34 -2.89
C ALA A 168 12.97 8.18 -2.71
N VAL A 169 12.92 7.57 -1.52
CA VAL A 169 11.97 6.50 -1.19
C VAL A 169 10.56 7.08 -1.07
N ARG A 170 10.39 8.22 -0.36
CA ARG A 170 9.11 8.92 -0.24
C ARG A 170 8.56 9.33 -1.60
N ASP A 171 9.41 9.90 -2.45
CA ASP A 171 9.07 10.35 -3.79
C ASP A 171 8.56 9.20 -4.65
N LYS A 172 9.27 8.05 -4.61
CA LYS A 172 8.84 6.86 -5.33
C LYS A 172 7.50 6.34 -4.82
N ALA A 173 7.34 6.29 -3.49
CA ALA A 173 6.11 5.84 -2.87
C ALA A 173 4.94 6.75 -3.26
N LEU A 174 5.10 8.07 -3.29
CA LEU A 174 4.04 9.01 -3.70
C LEU A 174 3.62 8.83 -5.17
N ARG A 175 4.55 8.42 -6.04
CA ARG A 175 4.32 8.14 -7.47
C ARG A 175 3.70 6.77 -7.73
N ASN A 176 3.67 5.87 -6.76
CA ASN A 176 3.08 4.54 -6.92
C ASN A 176 1.55 4.62 -7.12
N LYS A 177 1.00 3.76 -7.97
CA LYS A 177 -0.45 3.66 -8.25
C LYS A 177 -1.26 3.10 -7.08
N ARG A 178 -0.60 2.42 -6.14
CA ARG A 178 -1.21 1.88 -4.92
C ARG A 178 -1.36 2.93 -3.83
N THR A 179 -0.74 4.10 -4.00
CA THR A 179 -0.78 5.21 -3.05
C THR A 179 -2.16 5.84 -3.05
N SER A 180 -2.75 5.96 -1.86
CA SER A 180 -4.05 6.58 -1.72
C SER A 180 -4.01 8.09 -1.99
N TRP A 181 -5.16 8.65 -2.39
CA TRP A 181 -5.32 10.11 -2.52
C TRP A 181 -5.01 10.87 -1.23
N LYS A 182 -5.32 10.29 -0.06
CA LYS A 182 -4.98 10.88 1.23
C LYS A 182 -3.47 11.01 1.40
N MET A 183 -2.70 9.96 1.11
CA MET A 183 -1.25 9.98 1.21
C MET A 183 -0.62 10.96 0.21
N ARG A 184 -1.14 11.02 -1.03
CA ARG A 184 -0.70 11.99 -2.04
C ARG A 184 -1.01 13.43 -1.63
N LEU A 185 -2.15 13.67 -0.97
CA LEU A 185 -2.50 14.97 -0.42
C LEU A 185 -1.55 15.38 0.72
N GLU A 186 -1.27 14.46 1.66
CA GLU A 186 -0.29 14.69 2.74
C GLU A 186 1.09 15.03 2.15
N GLY A 187 1.56 14.29 1.14
CA GLY A 187 2.81 14.58 0.45
C GLY A 187 2.81 15.94 -0.28
N ALA A 188 1.71 16.31 -0.95
CA ALA A 188 1.59 17.62 -1.59
C ALA A 188 1.58 18.79 -0.58
N GLN A 189 1.23 18.54 0.68
CA GLN A 189 1.21 19.54 1.75
C GLN A 189 2.55 19.65 2.49
N ASP A 190 3.45 18.69 2.31
CA ASP A 190 4.76 18.69 2.93
C ASP A 190 5.61 19.87 2.39
N PRO A 191 6.01 20.83 3.23
CA PRO A 191 6.77 22.00 2.79
C PRO A 191 8.17 21.67 2.29
N ASP A 192 8.69 20.48 2.61
CA ASP A 192 10.01 20.01 2.18
C ASP A 192 9.92 19.05 0.97
N MET A 193 8.72 18.92 0.37
CA MET A 193 8.52 18.07 -0.80
C MET A 193 9.32 18.55 -2.01
N ASP A 194 9.91 17.59 -2.72
CA ASP A 194 10.72 17.86 -3.91
C ASP A 194 9.88 18.37 -5.09
N VAL A 195 10.48 19.24 -5.90
CA VAL A 195 9.82 19.90 -7.03
C VAL A 195 9.37 18.90 -8.09
N ASP A 196 10.14 17.85 -8.38
CA ASP A 196 9.77 16.84 -9.39
C ASP A 196 8.59 16.00 -8.91
N THR A 197 8.51 15.73 -7.61
CA THR A 197 7.36 15.02 -7.04
C THR A 197 6.13 15.92 -7.02
N LEU A 198 6.26 17.19 -6.68
CA LEU A 198 5.18 18.17 -6.80
C LEU A 198 4.70 18.30 -8.26
N ASP A 199 5.62 18.32 -9.22
CA ASP A 199 5.31 18.34 -10.65
C ASP A 199 4.47 17.12 -11.05
N PHE A 200 4.87 15.91 -10.64
CA PHE A 200 4.07 14.70 -10.84
C PHE A 200 2.67 14.82 -10.22
N LEU A 201 2.58 15.22 -8.95
CA LEU A 201 1.32 15.32 -8.21
C LEU A 201 0.39 16.37 -8.84
N SER A 202 0.93 17.46 -9.40
CA SER A 202 0.17 18.51 -10.07
C SER A 202 -0.49 18.08 -11.38
N ARG A 203 -0.13 16.91 -11.91
CA ARG A 203 -0.64 16.39 -13.19
C ARG A 203 -1.72 15.31 -12.99
N LEU A 204 -1.92 14.85 -11.77
CA LEU A 204 -2.88 13.79 -11.43
C LEU A 204 -4.33 14.22 -11.72
N GLY A 205 -5.11 13.32 -12.30
CA GLY A 205 -6.51 13.53 -12.71
C GLY A 205 -6.68 14.40 -13.96
N VAL A 206 -5.59 14.78 -14.64
CA VAL A 206 -5.64 15.55 -15.89
C VAL A 206 -4.76 14.89 -16.95
N GLU A 207 -3.43 14.91 -16.76
CA GLU A 207 -2.49 14.24 -17.68
C GLU A 207 -2.21 12.80 -17.22
N LEU A 208 -2.09 12.62 -15.90
CA LEU A 208 -1.81 11.34 -15.27
C LEU A 208 -3.07 10.81 -14.61
N GLU A 209 -3.38 9.53 -14.80
CA GLU A 209 -4.60 8.90 -14.25
C GLU A 209 -5.88 9.72 -14.60
N PRO A 210 -6.20 9.94 -15.88
CA PRO A 210 -7.33 10.80 -16.29
C PRO A 210 -8.70 10.27 -15.82
N ASP A 211 -8.82 8.97 -15.56
CA ASP A 211 -10.03 8.34 -15.01
C ASP A 211 -10.13 8.46 -13.47
N ALA A 212 -9.22 9.20 -12.84
CA ALA A 212 -9.24 9.43 -11.39
C ALA A 212 -10.48 10.19 -10.93
N ASN A 213 -10.77 10.09 -9.64
CA ASN A 213 -11.80 10.92 -9.01
C ASN A 213 -11.41 12.41 -9.14
N VAL A 214 -12.25 13.18 -9.84
CA VAL A 214 -12.00 14.60 -10.14
C VAL A 214 -11.85 15.44 -8.87
N VAL A 215 -12.64 15.15 -7.83
CA VAL A 215 -12.58 15.89 -6.55
C VAL A 215 -11.30 15.58 -5.79
N LEU A 216 -10.94 14.31 -5.65
CA LEU A 216 -9.74 13.93 -4.90
C LEU A 216 -8.46 14.37 -5.61
N SER A 217 -8.42 14.26 -6.94
CA SER A 217 -7.28 14.73 -7.72
C SER A 217 -7.15 16.26 -7.69
N SER A 218 -8.24 17.02 -7.78
CA SER A 218 -8.19 18.49 -7.66
C SER A 218 -7.73 18.94 -6.27
N MET A 219 -8.10 18.23 -5.20
CA MET A 219 -7.59 18.52 -3.84
C MET A 219 -6.07 18.39 -3.76
N VAL A 220 -5.49 17.35 -4.39
CA VAL A 220 -4.03 17.18 -4.45
C VAL A 220 -3.39 18.30 -5.27
N ARG A 221 -3.90 18.60 -6.47
CA ARG A 221 -3.35 19.68 -7.31
C ARG A 221 -3.44 21.05 -6.62
N ARG A 222 -4.53 21.31 -5.90
CA ARG A 222 -4.69 22.52 -5.08
C ARG A 222 -3.66 22.58 -3.97
N ALA A 223 -3.39 21.47 -3.29
CA ALA A 223 -2.34 21.40 -2.27
C ALA A 223 -0.96 21.67 -2.88
N VAL A 224 -0.67 21.11 -4.06
CA VAL A 224 0.57 21.44 -4.79
C VAL A 224 0.65 22.93 -5.09
N ALA A 225 -0.42 23.56 -5.61
CA ALA A 225 -0.42 25.00 -5.86
C ALA A 225 -0.11 25.84 -4.60
N LEU A 226 -0.56 25.37 -3.43
CA LEU A 226 -0.31 26.04 -2.15
C LEU A 226 1.05 25.72 -1.54
N ASN A 227 1.79 24.74 -2.07
CA ASN A 227 3.06 24.31 -1.53
C ASN A 227 4.14 25.41 -1.72
N PRO A 228 4.97 25.69 -0.69
CA PRO A 228 6.05 26.67 -0.80
C PRO A 228 7.08 26.33 -1.88
N ASN A 229 7.35 25.04 -2.13
CA ASN A 229 8.32 24.56 -3.11
C ASN A 229 7.75 24.40 -4.54
N ALA A 230 6.46 24.67 -4.75
CA ALA A 230 5.90 24.64 -6.10
C ALA A 230 6.60 25.67 -6.99
N SER A 231 7.18 25.20 -8.10
CA SER A 231 7.91 26.04 -9.04
C SER A 231 6.97 27.00 -9.77
N GLN A 232 7.54 28.08 -10.31
CA GLN A 232 6.77 29.03 -11.13
C GLN A 232 6.10 28.33 -12.33
N GLU A 233 6.78 27.38 -12.98
CA GLU A 233 6.22 26.60 -14.09
C GLU A 233 5.00 25.77 -13.66
N ILE A 234 5.07 25.09 -12.51
CA ILE A 234 3.94 24.35 -11.94
C ILE A 234 2.77 25.31 -11.68
N LEU A 235 3.04 26.46 -11.07
CA LEU A 235 2.00 27.46 -10.76
C LEU A 235 1.37 28.05 -12.03
N GLU A 236 2.16 28.37 -13.05
CA GLU A 236 1.67 28.85 -14.34
C GLU A 236 0.75 27.83 -15.01
N ARG A 237 1.13 26.54 -15.02
CA ARG A 237 0.25 25.47 -15.52
C ARG A 237 -1.04 25.37 -14.71
N LEU A 238 -0.95 25.33 -13.38
CA LEU A 238 -2.11 25.23 -12.49
C LEU A 238 -3.01 26.49 -12.51
N SER A 239 -2.51 27.64 -12.96
CA SER A 239 -3.31 28.86 -13.15
C SER A 239 -4.36 28.76 -14.27
N SER A 240 -4.26 27.69 -15.07
CA SER A 240 -5.19 27.31 -16.15
C SER A 240 -5.81 25.92 -15.92
N ASP A 241 -5.81 25.43 -14.68
CA ASP A 241 -6.44 24.14 -14.30
C ASP A 241 -7.96 24.15 -14.56
N SER A 242 -8.55 22.97 -14.70
CA SER A 242 -10.00 22.80 -14.86
C SER A 242 -10.79 23.08 -13.58
N SER A 243 -10.14 23.05 -12.41
CA SER A 243 -10.75 23.34 -11.12
C SER A 243 -10.49 24.79 -10.70
N ASP A 244 -11.57 25.56 -10.48
CA ASP A 244 -11.50 26.95 -10.03
C ASP A 244 -10.72 27.12 -8.71
N GLU A 245 -10.80 26.16 -7.79
CA GLU A 245 -10.06 26.22 -6.53
C GLU A 245 -8.55 26.11 -6.73
N VAL A 246 -8.12 25.27 -7.68
CA VAL A 246 -6.71 25.11 -8.05
C VAL A 246 -6.21 26.38 -8.73
N VAL A 247 -6.99 26.90 -9.69
CA VAL A 247 -6.69 28.17 -10.39
C VAL A 247 -6.54 29.32 -9.41
N HIS A 248 -7.46 29.46 -8.46
CA HIS A 248 -7.41 30.52 -7.45
C HIS A 248 -6.17 30.41 -6.56
N ALA A 249 -5.84 29.19 -6.11
CA ALA A 249 -4.64 28.94 -5.30
C ALA A 249 -3.35 29.30 -6.05
N ALA A 250 -3.23 28.86 -7.31
CA ALA A 250 -2.06 29.09 -8.14
C ALA A 250 -1.86 30.58 -8.47
N ARG A 251 -2.93 31.28 -8.90
CA ARG A 251 -2.86 32.72 -9.21
C ARG A 251 -2.53 33.56 -7.98
N ARG A 252 -3.03 33.19 -6.81
CA ARG A 252 -2.68 33.87 -5.55
C ARG A 252 -1.20 33.74 -5.24
N ARG A 253 -0.58 32.59 -5.53
CA ARG A 253 0.85 32.35 -5.33
C ARG A 253 1.72 33.06 -6.36
N LEU A 254 1.29 33.14 -7.63
CA LEU A 254 1.99 33.91 -8.66
C LEU A 254 1.96 35.43 -8.41
N ALA A 255 0.99 35.92 -7.65
CA ALA A 255 0.85 37.33 -7.31
C ALA A 255 1.64 37.75 -6.05
N GLN A 256 2.31 36.81 -5.37
CA GLN A 256 3.13 37.05 -4.17
C GLN A 256 4.61 37.12 -4.55
#